data_AF-A0A9E3FJQ0-F1
#
_entry.id   AF-A0A9E3FJQ0-F1
#
_cell.length_a   1.000
_cell.length_b   1.000
_cell.length_c   1.000
_cell.angle_alpha   90.00
_cell.angle_beta   90.00
_cell.angle_gamma   90.00
#
_symmetry.space_group_name_H-M   'P 1'
#
loop_
_entity.id
_entity.type
_entity.pdbx_description
1 polymer ?
#
loop_
_entity_poly.entity_id
_entity_poly.type
_entity_poly.pdbx_seq_one_letter_code
_entity_poly.pdbx_strand_id
1 'polypeptide(L)'
;MPMRARLEALIDEMLDGQIMLDEALEEFEKLYIQKALARHKEHLSRTAATLGIHRNTLSKRVAGYHAQERAAASNNHRPRKTTSRRKR
;
A
#
# COMPACT_ATOMS: atom_id res chain seq x y z
N MET A 1 -8.82 -22.38 12.75
CA MET A 1 -7.88 -22.54 11.62
C MET A 1 -6.48 -22.17 12.08
N PRO A 2 -5.48 -23.05 11.90
CA PRO A 2 -4.09 -22.69 12.14
C PRO A 2 -3.67 -21.56 11.17
N MET A 3 -2.78 -20.67 11.60
CA MET A 3 -2.37 -19.49 10.79
C MET A 3 -1.82 -19.87 9.42
N ARG A 4 -1.10 -20.99 9.35
CA ARG A 4 -0.55 -21.52 8.10
C ARG A 4 -1.63 -21.82 7.05
N ALA A 5 -2.72 -22.48 7.43
CA ALA A 5 -3.81 -22.79 6.50
C ALA A 5 -4.50 -21.52 5.96
N ARG A 6 -4.56 -20.45 6.77
CA ARG A 6 -5.10 -19.16 6.33
C ARG A 6 -4.19 -18.46 5.32
N LEU A 7 -2.88 -18.60 5.50
CA LEU A 7 -1.89 -18.03 4.60
C LEU A 7 -1.84 -18.82 3.27
N GLU A 8 -1.92 -20.14 3.34
CA GLU A 8 -1.98 -21.01 2.15
C GLU A 8 -3.20 -20.66 1.27
N ALA A 9 -4.39 -20.55 1.86
CA ALA A 9 -5.59 -20.13 1.12
C ALA A 9 -5.46 -18.74 0.48
N LEU A 10 -4.85 -17.77 1.18
CA LEU A 10 -4.59 -16.44 0.62
C LEU A 10 -3.62 -16.51 -0.57
N ILE A 11 -2.57 -17.32 -0.48
CA ILE A 11 -1.59 -17.48 -1.55
C ILE A 11 -2.26 -18.10 -2.79
N ASP A 12 -3.11 -19.11 -2.61
CA ASP A 12 -3.85 -19.72 -3.72
C ASP A 12 -4.72 -18.68 -4.44
N GLU A 13 -5.46 -17.84 -3.69
CA GLU A 13 -6.26 -16.75 -4.27
C GLU A 13 -5.39 -15.73 -5.04
N MET A 14 -4.19 -15.39 -4.55
CA MET A 14 -3.28 -14.46 -5.23
C MET A 14 -2.69 -15.06 -6.51
N LEU A 15 -2.38 -16.36 -6.51
CA LEU A 15 -1.89 -17.08 -7.69
C LEU A 15 -2.99 -17.25 -8.75
N ASP A 16 -4.22 -17.54 -8.34
CA ASP A 16 -5.39 -17.57 -9.24
C ASP A 16 -5.62 -16.21 -9.89
N GLY A 17 -5.41 -15.12 -9.15
CA GLY A 17 -5.42 -13.74 -9.64
C GLY A 17 -4.24 -13.34 -10.51
N GLN A 18 -3.26 -14.22 -10.74
CA GLN A 18 -2.02 -13.96 -11.48
C GLN A 18 -1.20 -12.79 -10.92
N ILE A 19 -1.30 -12.56 -9.60
CA ILE A 19 -0.52 -11.51 -8.92
C ILE A 19 0.94 -11.95 -8.88
N MET A 20 1.84 -11.07 -9.33
CA MET A 20 3.27 -11.34 -9.27
C MET A 20 3.76 -11.32 -7.82
N LEU A 21 4.80 -12.11 -7.52
CA LEU A 21 5.34 -12.18 -6.17
C LEU A 21 5.72 -10.80 -5.61
N ASP A 22 6.32 -9.94 -6.43
CA ASP A 22 6.74 -8.60 -6.01
C ASP A 22 5.55 -7.72 -5.63
N GLU A 23 4.46 -7.78 -6.41
CA GLU A 23 3.21 -7.07 -6.14
C GLU A 23 2.55 -7.59 -4.86
N ALA A 24 2.52 -8.91 -4.70
CA ALA A 24 1.99 -9.57 -3.51
C ALA A 24 2.73 -9.14 -2.24
N LEU A 25 4.06 -9.07 -2.30
CA LEU A 25 4.91 -8.63 -1.19
C LEU A 25 4.71 -7.16 -0.86
N GLU A 26 4.63 -6.28 -1.87
CA GLU A 26 4.35 -4.85 -1.65
C GLU A 26 2.99 -4.64 -0.99
N GLU A 27 1.95 -5.32 -1.48
CA GLU A 27 0.60 -5.17 -0.95
C GLU A 27 0.48 -5.72 0.48
N PHE A 28 1.07 -6.90 0.73
CA PHE A 28 1.15 -7.45 2.07
C PHE A 28 1.89 -6.51 3.02
N GLU A 29 3.07 -6.02 2.63
CA GLU A 29 3.88 -5.14 3.46
C GLU A 29 3.14 -3.85 3.81
N LYS A 30 2.49 -3.23 2.82
CA LYS A 30 1.67 -2.02 3.00
C LYS A 30 0.54 -2.28 3.98
N LEU A 31 -0.25 -3.33 3.78
CA LEU A 31 -1.36 -3.68 4.67
C LEU A 31 -0.89 -4.00 6.09
N TYR A 32 0.20 -4.75 6.21
CA TYR A 32 0.76 -5.13 7.50
C TYR A 32 1.19 -3.89 8.31
N ILE A 33 1.92 -2.96 7.67
CA ILE A 33 2.34 -1.71 8.29
C ILE A 33 1.14 -0.83 8.67
N GLN A 34 0.14 -0.70 7.80
CA GLN A 34 -1.08 0.07 8.09
C GLN A 34 -1.84 -0.48 9.30
N LYS A 35 -2.01 -1.81 9.39
CA LYS A 35 -2.66 -2.45 10.54
C LYS A 35 -1.84 -2.26 11.82
N ALA A 36 -0.52 -2.33 11.74
CA ALA A 36 0.37 -2.08 12.87
C ALA A 36 0.27 -0.63 13.37
N LEU A 37 0.24 0.36 12.46
CA LEU A 37 0.05 1.77 12.79
C LEU A 37 -1.31 2.03 13.44
N ALA A 38 -2.39 1.47 12.89
CA ALA A 38 -3.72 1.60 13.45
C ALA A 38 -3.80 1.07 14.88
N ARG A 39 -3.14 -0.05 15.17
CA ARG A 39 -3.07 -0.65 16.51
C ARG A 39 -2.31 0.23 17.52
N HIS A 40 -1.37 1.05 17.05
CA HIS A 40 -0.54 1.91 17.87
C HIS A 40 -0.91 3.41 17.77
N LYS A 41 -2.12 3.75 17.32
CA LYS A 41 -2.59 5.14 17.17
C LYS A 41 -1.62 6.01 16.35
N GLU A 42 -1.07 5.45 15.27
CA GLU A 42 -0.14 6.12 14.36
C GLU A 42 1.19 6.54 15.01
N HIS A 43 1.52 6.01 16.20
CA HIS A 43 2.81 6.24 16.84
C HIS A 43 3.92 5.45 16.14
N LEU A 44 4.64 6.10 15.23
CA LEU A 44 5.71 5.53 14.41
C LEU A 44 6.79 4.81 15.24
N SER A 45 7.33 5.43 16.28
CA SER A 45 8.41 4.82 17.07
C SER A 45 7.97 3.53 17.78
N ARG A 46 6.75 3.52 18.33
CA ARG A 46 6.19 2.34 19.01
C ARG A 46 5.86 1.24 18.00
N THR A 47 5.33 1.61 16.85
CA THR A 47 5.06 0.69 15.73
C THR A 47 6.36 0.08 15.20
N ALA A 48 7.40 0.87 15.01
CA ALA A 48 8.71 0.42 14.56
C ALA A 48 9.33 -0.58 15.53
N ALA A 49 9.22 -0.32 16.84
CA ALA A 49 9.66 -1.25 17.87
C ALA A 49 8.88 -2.58 17.83
N THR A 50 7.56 -2.55 17.65
CA THR A 50 6.73 -3.76 17.51
C THR A 50 7.06 -4.55 16.24
N LEU A 51 7.33 -3.85 15.14
CA LEU A 51 7.70 -4.45 13.86
C LEU A 51 9.16 -4.94 13.81
N GLY A 52 9.98 -4.61 14.82
CA GLY A 52 11.40 -4.97 14.85
C GLY A 52 12.25 -4.23 13.81
N ILE A 53 11.80 -3.07 13.34
CA ILE A 53 12.52 -2.25 12.34
C ILE A 53 12.87 -0.88 12.90
N HIS A 54 13.91 -0.25 12.35
CA HIS A 54 14.24 1.11 12.76
C HIS A 54 13.16 2.10 12.30
N ARG A 55 12.83 3.09 13.15
CA ARG A 55 11.78 4.11 12.86
C ARG A 55 12.00 4.84 11.53
N ASN A 56 13.26 5.06 11.13
CA ASN A 56 13.59 5.72 9.87
C ASN A 56 13.21 4.85 8.66
N THR A 57 13.38 3.53 8.78
CA THR A 57 12.94 2.58 7.75
C THR A 57 11.43 2.59 7.63
N LEU A 58 10.72 2.53 8.77
CA LEU A 58 9.26 2.63 8.79
C LEU A 58 8.77 3.95 8.17
N SER A 59 9.37 5.07 8.56
CA SER A 59 9.04 6.40 8.04
C SER A 59 9.20 6.49 6.52
N LYS A 60 10.32 5.96 5.98
CA LYS A 60 10.55 5.90 4.52
C LYS A 60 9.49 5.06 3.80
N ARG A 61 9.13 3.90 4.34
CA ARG A 61 8.09 3.03 3.75
C ARG A 61 6.73 3.72 3.74
N VAL A 62 6.32 4.31 4.86
CA VAL A 62 5.05 5.05 4.99
C VAL A 62 5.00 6.24 4.03
N ALA A 63 6.09 7.00 3.91
CA ALA A 63 6.18 8.11 2.95
C ALA A 63 6.05 7.62 1.50
N GLY A 64 6.67 6.49 1.16
CA GLY A 64 6.56 5.85 -0.15
C GLY A 64 5.11 5.47 -0.49
N TYR A 65 4.41 4.81 0.44
CA TYR A 65 3.01 4.40 0.22
C TYR A 65 2.07 5.59 0.02
N HIS A 66 2.22 6.67 0.80
CA HIS A 66 1.43 7.89 0.60
C HIS A 66 1.73 8.58 -0.74
N ALA A 67 2.98 8.53 -1.21
CA ALA A 67 3.33 9.07 -2.52
C ALA A 67 2.69 8.26 -3.65
N GLN A 68 2.74 6.93 -3.56
CA GLN A 68 2.06 6.03 -4.51
C GLN A 68 0.54 6.25 -4.53
N GLU A 69 -0.09 6.38 -3.35
CA GLU A 69 -1.54 6.65 -3.24
C GLU A 69 -1.93 7.99 -3.86
N ARG A 70 -1.14 9.04 -3.64
CA ARG A 70 -1.34 10.35 -4.29
C ARG A 70 -1.15 10.26 -5.81
N ALA A 71 -0.16 9.51 -6.28
CA ALA A 71 0.06 9.31 -7.71
C ALA A 71 -1.12 8.57 -8.36
N ALA A 72 -1.63 7.53 -7.71
CA ALA A 72 -2.81 6.80 -8.16
C ALA A 72 -4.07 7.70 -8.20
N ALA A 73 -4.28 8.53 -7.16
CA ALA A 73 -5.40 9.47 -7.10
C ALA A 73 -5.32 10.57 -8.17
N SER A 74 -4.12 11.10 -8.44
CA SER A 74 -3.91 12.14 -9.47
C SER A 74 -4.15 11.61 -10.89
N ASN A 75 -3.87 10.34 -11.16
CA ASN A 75 -4.02 9.76 -12.50
C ASN A 75 -5.49 9.63 -12.93
N ASN A 76 -6.42 9.58 -11.97
CA ASN A 76 -7.87 9.59 -12.23
C ASN A 76 -8.43 10.99 -12.54
N HIS A 77 -7.67 12.07 -12.31
CA HIS A 77 -8.10 13.44 -12.61
C HIS A 77 -7.58 13.91 -13.98
N ARG A 78 -7.98 13.21 -15.05
CA ARG A 78 -7.66 13.63 -16.42
C ARG A 78 -8.36 14.98 -16.67
N PRO A 79 -7.65 16.08 -16.93
CA PRO A 79 -8.30 17.36 -17.18
C PRO A 79 -9.14 17.21 -18.45
N ARG A 80 -10.43 17.54 -18.38
CA ARG A 80 -11.28 17.69 -19.57
C ARG A 80 -10.57 18.67 -20.50
N LYS A 81 -10.07 18.18 -21.66
CA LYS A 81 -9.63 19.07 -22.74
C LYS A 81 -10.79 20.00 -23.06
N THR A 82 -10.69 21.26 -22.66
CA THR A 82 -11.62 22.29 -23.09
C THR A 82 -11.33 22.51 -24.56
N THR A 83 -12.26 22.08 -25.42
CA THR A 83 -12.18 22.35 -26.85
C THR A 83 -12.31 23.86 -27.02
N SER A 84 -11.18 24.56 -27.11
CA SER A 84 -11.12 25.97 -27.49
C SER A 84 -11.77 26.08 -28.87
N ARG A 85 -12.99 26.61 -28.87
CA ARG A 85 -13.82 26.83 -30.04
C ARG A 85 -13.16 27.96 -30.85
N ARG A 86 -12.44 27.55 -31.89
CA ARG A 86 -11.87 28.38 -32.97
C ARG A 86 -12.85 29.51 -33.33
N LYS A 87 -12.52 30.74 -32.94
CA LYS A 87 -13.30 31.94 -33.31
C LYS A 87 -12.82 32.38 -34.70
N ARG A 88 -13.79 32.52 -35.60
CA ARG A 88 -13.67 32.97 -36.99
C ARG A 88 -13.26 34.43 -37.04
#